data_AF-A0A6J4P0G9-F1
#
_entry.id   AF-A0A6J4P0G9-F1
#
_cell.length_a   1.000
_cell.length_b   1.000
_cell.length_c   1.000
_cell.angle_alpha   90.00
_cell.angle_beta   90.00
_cell.angle_gamma   90.00
#
_symmetry.space_group_name_H-M   'P 1'
#
loop_
_entity.id
_entity.type
_entity.pdbx_description
1 polymer ?
#
loop_
_entity_poly.entity_id
_entity_poly.type
_entity_poly.pdbx_seq_one_letter_code
_entity_poly.pdbx_strand_id
1 'polypeptide(L)' 'TDTDGIDVTSAGLGPAFPGGLFVAQDGTNTTPEGTVANQNYKLVSLENILKP' A
#
# COMPACT_ATOMS: atom_id res chain seq x y z
N THR A 1 -7.30 -2.07 7.89
CA THR A 1 -8.07 -0.99 8.53
C THR A 1 -7.19 -0.29 9.54
N ASP A 2 -7.70 0.72 10.25
CA ASP A 2 -7.02 1.31 11.42
C ASP A 2 -5.60 1.78 11.12
N THR A 3 -5.43 2.43 9.96
CA THR A 3 -4.14 2.92 9.47
C THR A 3 -3.62 4.03 10.37
N ASP A 4 -2.46 3.80 10.98
CA ASP A 4 -1.76 4.82 11.77
C ASP A 4 -0.95 5.78 10.88
N GLY A 5 -0.20 5.23 9.92
CA GLY A 5 0.77 5.97 9.11
C GLY A 5 0.67 5.71 7.61
N ILE A 6 0.94 6.75 6.83
CA ILE A 6 1.02 6.74 5.37
C ILE A 6 2.27 7.46 4.89
N ASP A 7 2.74 7.10 3.70
CA ASP A 7 3.77 7.86 2.97
C ASP A 7 3.57 7.71 1.45
N VAL A 8 4.15 8.63 0.69
CA VAL A 8 4.01 8.67 -0.78
C VAL A 8 5.27 9.17 -1.46
N THR A 9 5.59 8.57 -2.59
CA THR A 9 6.57 9.11 -3.54
C THR A 9 6.01 9.09 -4.96
N SER A 10 6.26 10.16 -5.71
CA SER A 10 6.00 10.22 -7.15
C SER A 10 7.23 9.82 -7.99
N ALA A 11 8.37 9.53 -7.34
CA ALA A 11 9.53 8.99 -8.04
C ALA A 11 9.27 7.53 -8.42
N GLY A 12 9.59 7.15 -9.67
CA GLY A 12 9.49 5.77 -10.12
C GLY A 12 10.43 4.83 -9.36
N LEU A 13 9.91 3.70 -8.88
CA LEU A 13 10.66 2.68 -8.13
C LEU A 13 10.83 1.40 -8.95
N GLY A 14 11.29 1.56 -10.20
CA GLY A 14 11.49 0.46 -11.14
C GLY A 14 10.18 -0.02 -11.79
N PRO A 15 10.24 -1.15 -12.53
CA PRO A 15 9.13 -1.60 -13.39
C PRO A 15 7.86 -1.99 -12.64
N ALA A 16 7.95 -2.29 -11.33
CA ALA A 16 6.78 -2.60 -10.51
C ALA A 16 5.96 -1.35 -10.12
N PHE A 17 6.62 -0.18 -10.01
CA PHE A 17 6.01 1.08 -9.59
C PHE A 17 6.57 2.25 -10.41
N PRO A 18 6.34 2.26 -11.74
CA PRO A 18 6.98 3.23 -12.63
C PRO A 18 6.52 4.67 -12.37
N GLY A 19 5.27 4.86 -11.94
CA GLY A 19 4.70 6.18 -11.59
C GLY A 19 4.71 6.51 -10.10
N GLY A 20 5.48 5.78 -9.29
CA GLY A 20 5.56 5.98 -7.84
C GLY A 20 4.68 5.04 -7.02
N LEU A 21 4.74 5.22 -5.70
CA LEU A 21 4.18 4.30 -4.72
C LEU A 21 3.50 5.07 -3.58
N PHE A 22 2.30 4.63 -3.24
CA PHE A 22 1.62 4.96 -1.99
C PHE A 22 1.73 3.77 -1.03
N VAL A 23 2.08 4.05 0.22
CA VAL A 23 2.19 3.06 1.29
C VAL A 23 1.27 3.43 2.44
N ALA A 24 0.49 2.47 2.92
CA ALA A 24 -0.34 2.63 4.11
C ALA A 24 -0.14 1.45 5.07
N GLN A 25 -0.01 1.74 6.36
CA GLN A 25 -0.03 0.70 7.40
C GLN A 25 -1.42 0.05 7.49
N ASP A 26 -1.45 -1.24 7.77
CA ASP A 26 -2.67 -2.02 7.97
C ASP A 26 -2.72 -2.59 9.39
N GLY A 27 -3.59 -2.00 10.21
CA GLY A 27 -3.81 -2.36 11.60
C GLY A 27 -4.49 -3.73 11.78
N THR A 28 -5.21 -4.22 10.77
CA THR A 28 -5.83 -5.56 10.76
C THR A 28 -5.52 -6.28 9.45
N ASN A 29 -4.30 -6.79 9.36
CA ASN A 29 -3.86 -7.56 8.22
C ASN A 29 -4.51 -8.94 8.20
N THR A 30 -5.24 -9.26 7.13
CA THR A 30 -5.93 -10.55 6.96
C THR A 30 -5.27 -11.36 5.85
N THR A 31 -5.02 -12.65 6.08
CA THR A 31 -4.52 -13.58 5.06
C THR A 31 -5.57 -13.84 3.98
N PRO A 32 -5.20 -14.37 2.81
CA PRO A 32 -6.18 -14.74 1.77
C PRO A 32 -7.29 -15.69 2.26
N GLU A 33 -6.99 -16.52 3.26
CA GLU A 33 -7.91 -17.47 3.89
C GLU A 33 -8.81 -16.84 4.96
N GLY A 34 -8.71 -15.52 5.20
CA GLY A 34 -9.54 -14.80 6.16
C GLY A 34 -9.01 -14.81 7.60
N THR A 35 -7.77 -15.27 7.84
CA THR A 35 -7.19 -15.28 9.19
C THR A 35 -6.47 -13.98 9.51
N VAL A 36 -6.63 -13.46 10.74
CA VAL A 36 -5.93 -12.24 11.18
C VAL A 36 -4.47 -12.58 11.46
N ALA A 37 -3.57 -11.77 10.91
CA ALA A 37 -2.13 -11.85 11.05
C ALA A 37 -1.55 -10.56 11.67
N ASN A 38 -0.23 -10.56 11.91
CA ASN A 38 0.48 -9.36 12.37
C ASN A 38 0.31 -8.20 11.38
N GLN A 39 0.32 -6.98 11.93
CA GLN A 39 0.27 -5.73 11.16
C GLN A 39 1.37 -5.67 10.10
N ASN A 40 1.08 -4.98 8.99
CA ASN A 40 2.04 -4.78 7.91
C ASN A 40 1.76 -3.46 7.16
N TYR A 41 2.32 -3.32 5.95
CA TYR A 41 2.07 -2.21 5.05
C TYR A 41 1.53 -2.73 3.71
N LYS A 42 0.60 -1.97 3.11
CA LYS A 42 0.10 -2.21 1.76
C LYS A 42 0.73 -1.25 0.79
N LEU A 43 1.12 -1.78 -0.36
CA LEU A 43 1.77 -1.06 -1.44
C LEU A 43 0.78 -0.90 -2.58
N VAL A 44 0.50 0.35 -2.95
CA VAL A 44 -0.44 0.67 -4.04
C VAL A 44 0.31 1.53 -5.06
N SER A 45 0.30 1.12 -6.33
CA SER A 45 0.82 1.99 -7.40
C SER A 45 0.09 3.33 -7.34
N LEU A 46 0.85 4.43 -7.27
CA LEU A 46 0.28 5.78 -7.18
C LEU A 46 -0.59 6.09 -8.41
N GLU A 47 -0.26 5.51 -9.55
CA GLU A 47 -1.04 5.63 -10.79
C GLU A 47 -2.47 5.10 -10.64
N ASN A 48 -2.70 4.09 -9.79
CA ASN A 48 -4.05 3.58 -9.55
C ASN A 48 -4.91 4.54 -8.74
N ILE A 49 -4.29 5.43 -7.96
CA ILE A 49 -4.97 6.42 -7.14
C ILE A 49 -5.24 7.69 -7.94
N LEU A 50 -4.31 8.09 -8.81
CA LEU A 50 -4.41 9.31 -9.62
C LEU A 50 -5.27 9.13 -10.88
N LYS A 51 -5.75 7.92 -11.18
CA LYS A 51 -6.70 7.69 -12.26
C LYS A 51 -8.01 8.45 -12.01
N PRO A 52 -8.54 9.15 -13.01
CA PRO A 52 -9.82 9.86 -12.91
C PRO A 52 -11.01 8.92 -12.78
#